data_AF-A0A3N5QIH2-F1
#
_entry.id   AF-A0A3N5QIH2-F1
#
_cell.length_a   1.000
_cell.length_b   1.000
_cell.length_c   1.000
_cell.angle_alpha   90.00
_cell.angle_beta   90.00
_cell.angle_gamma   90.00
#
_symmetry.space_group_name_H-M   'P 1'
#
loop_
_entity.id
_entity.type
_entity.pdbx_description
1 polymer ?
#
loop_
_entity_poly.entity_id
_entity_poly.type
_entity_poly.pdbx_seq_one_letter_code
_entity_poly.pdbx_strand_id
1 'polypeptide(L)'
;MCGIICYVGKNKAKPVLIEGLKRLEYRGYDSAGLAIQDGEHIDYYRAVGKVVELERRIDGMEIRGTAGIAHTRWATHGEPNERNAHPHCDAAQNIFVVHNGIIENFYSLKKKLEKFGVVFRTETDTEVLAHLIAQHFKGDLVEAVRKSIEQIEGTYGLAVLHRQLPGQIVVARLGSPMIIGLGEEGHFAASDTAAMVNYTNKVVHLNDNELAFLTKDDFAIYTSQAKTVQRPLEIVEWQPEDSELNGFPHFMLKEIFEQPETVMNAIRGRMEPGEGVPKLGGIMPVWDDLLKCRYIKIVACGTSYYAGCVGRYIFE
;
A
#
# COMPACT_ATOMS: atom_id res chain seq x y z
N MET A 1 8.10 3.87 6.00
CA MET A 1 6.92 2.98 5.85
C MET A 1 7.05 2.29 4.50
N CYS A 2 6.77 1.01 4.31
CA CYS A 2 6.98 0.43 2.97
C CYS A 2 5.95 0.94 1.92
N GLY A 3 6.17 0.65 0.64
CA GLY A 3 5.25 0.97 -0.47
C GLY A 3 4.82 -0.28 -1.23
N ILE A 4 3.53 -0.42 -1.55
CA ILE A 4 2.97 -1.49 -2.39
C ILE A 4 2.29 -0.86 -3.61
N ILE A 5 2.51 -1.45 -4.79
CA ILE A 5 1.65 -1.25 -5.98
C ILE A 5 1.37 -2.60 -6.65
N CYS A 6 0.14 -2.74 -7.12
CA CYS A 6 -0.36 -3.87 -7.90
C CYS A 6 -1.02 -3.32 -9.16
N TYR A 7 -0.93 -4.07 -10.25
CA TYR A 7 -1.64 -3.77 -11.49
C TYR A 7 -2.13 -5.06 -12.12
N VAL A 8 -3.36 -5.05 -12.62
CA VAL A 8 -3.93 -6.11 -13.46
C VAL A 8 -4.76 -5.47 -14.56
N GLY A 9 -4.41 -5.72 -15.83
CA GLY A 9 -5.09 -5.05 -16.93
C GLY A 9 -4.66 -5.50 -18.32
N LYS A 10 -4.77 -4.58 -19.29
CA LYS A 10 -4.44 -4.81 -20.70
C LYS A 10 -3.00 -4.47 -21.06
N ASN A 11 -2.39 -3.53 -20.34
CA ASN A 11 -1.03 -3.05 -20.62
C ASN A 11 0.03 -3.95 -19.99
N LYS A 12 1.28 -3.81 -20.44
CA LYS A 12 2.42 -4.48 -19.79
C LYS A 12 2.58 -3.95 -18.36
N ALA A 13 2.68 -4.86 -17.39
CA ALA A 13 2.76 -4.47 -15.98
C ALA A 13 4.10 -3.81 -15.60
N LYS A 14 5.22 -4.18 -16.26
CA LYS A 14 6.57 -3.68 -15.94
C LYS A 14 6.66 -2.15 -15.84
N PRO A 15 6.31 -1.35 -16.87
CA PRO A 15 6.42 0.11 -16.79
C PRO A 15 5.52 0.69 -15.69
N VAL A 16 4.29 0.18 -15.57
CA VAL A 16 3.31 0.62 -14.58
C VAL A 16 3.82 0.44 -13.15
N LEU A 17 4.33 -0.75 -12.84
CA LEU A 17 4.84 -1.08 -11.51
C LEU A 17 6.10 -0.27 -11.17
N ILE A 18 7.04 -0.10 -12.11
CA ILE A 18 8.26 0.68 -11.87
C ILE A 18 7.94 2.16 -11.62
N GLU A 19 7.05 2.75 -12.41
CA GLU A 19 6.61 4.13 -12.20
C GLU A 19 5.92 4.30 -10.84
N GLY A 20 5.00 3.39 -10.50
CA GLY A 20 4.35 3.39 -9.19
C GLY A 20 5.32 3.26 -8.02
N LEU A 21 6.35 2.40 -8.15
CA LEU A 21 7.40 2.30 -7.14
C LEU A 21 8.19 3.60 -6.98
N LYS A 22 8.54 4.29 -8.07
CA LYS A 22 9.24 5.58 -8.01
C LYS A 22 8.43 6.60 -7.21
N ARG A 23 7.10 6.64 -7.41
CA ARG A 23 6.20 7.52 -6.64
C ARG A 23 6.02 7.10 -5.18
N LEU A 24 6.37 5.85 -4.82
CA LEU A 24 6.33 5.34 -3.46
C LEU A 24 7.71 5.31 -2.77
N GLU A 25 8.78 5.71 -3.44
CA GLU A 25 10.16 5.62 -2.91
C GLU A 25 10.38 6.47 -1.65
N TYR A 26 9.64 7.57 -1.50
CA TYR A 26 9.68 8.41 -0.28
C TYR A 26 9.26 7.64 0.98
N ARG A 27 8.54 6.53 0.83
CA ARG A 27 8.10 5.70 1.94
C ARG A 27 9.22 4.75 2.38
N GLY A 28 9.97 4.16 1.44
CA GLY A 28 11.06 3.22 1.70
C GLY A 28 12.01 3.04 0.51
N TYR A 29 13.30 2.89 0.80
CA TYR A 29 14.39 2.91 -0.20
C TYR A 29 15.54 1.94 0.13
N ASP A 30 15.34 1.01 1.06
CA ASP A 30 16.37 0.04 1.46
C ASP A 30 16.51 -1.12 0.45
N SER A 31 15.41 -1.47 -0.21
CA SER A 31 15.35 -2.46 -1.29
C SER A 31 14.03 -2.32 -2.06
N ALA A 32 13.98 -2.81 -3.29
CA ALA A 32 12.77 -2.87 -4.09
C ALA A 32 12.67 -4.20 -4.84
N GLY A 33 11.45 -4.59 -5.23
CA GLY A 33 11.25 -5.74 -6.09
C GLY A 33 9.87 -5.79 -6.72
N LEU A 34 9.71 -6.70 -7.67
CA LEU A 34 8.45 -6.95 -8.39
C LEU A 34 8.30 -8.43 -8.75
N ALA A 35 7.06 -8.84 -8.98
CA ALA A 35 6.67 -10.09 -9.61
C ALA A 35 5.62 -9.79 -10.68
N ILE A 36 5.84 -10.25 -11.90
CA ILE A 36 4.97 -10.06 -13.06
C ILE A 36 4.59 -11.42 -13.63
N GLN A 37 3.31 -11.60 -13.88
CA GLN A 37 2.72 -12.85 -14.33
C GLN A 37 2.44 -12.84 -15.83
N ASP A 38 2.98 -13.83 -16.54
CA ASP A 38 2.71 -14.16 -17.94
C ASP A 38 2.12 -15.57 -18.03
N GLY A 39 0.79 -15.66 -18.05
CA GLY A 39 0.09 -16.94 -17.92
C GLY A 39 0.43 -17.64 -16.60
N GLU A 40 0.94 -18.86 -16.68
CA GLU A 40 1.40 -19.64 -15.50
C GLU A 40 2.88 -19.43 -15.17
N HIS A 41 3.56 -18.50 -15.84
CA HIS A 41 4.93 -18.11 -15.50
C HIS A 41 4.93 -16.81 -14.70
N ILE A 42 5.83 -16.70 -13.72
CA ILE A 42 6.02 -15.47 -12.95
C ILE A 42 7.51 -15.11 -12.96
N ASP A 43 7.80 -13.98 -13.59
CA ASP A 43 9.10 -13.33 -13.52
C ASP A 43 9.15 -12.46 -12.27
N TYR A 44 10.12 -12.69 -11.38
CA TYR A 44 10.28 -11.88 -10.18
C TYR A 44 11.73 -11.46 -9.98
N TYR A 45 11.93 -10.20 -9.62
CA TYR A 45 13.24 -9.58 -9.47
C TYR A 45 13.26 -8.67 -8.26
N ARG A 46 14.43 -8.60 -7.62
CA ARG A 46 14.65 -7.83 -6.39
C ARG A 46 16.00 -7.14 -6.47
N ALA A 47 16.15 -5.99 -5.83
CA ALA A 47 17.42 -5.28 -5.74
C ALA A 47 17.54 -4.60 -4.38
N VAL A 48 18.76 -4.51 -3.88
CA VAL A 48 19.08 -3.72 -2.69
C VAL A 48 19.23 -2.26 -3.11
N GLY A 49 18.76 -1.34 -2.26
CA GLY A 49 18.77 0.09 -2.50
C GLY A 49 17.48 0.63 -3.14
N LYS A 50 17.64 1.79 -3.76
CA LYS A 50 16.56 2.56 -4.40
C LYS A 50 15.95 1.85 -5.61
N VAL A 51 14.78 2.32 -6.05
CA VAL A 51 14.04 1.76 -7.19
C VAL A 51 14.88 1.75 -8.47
N VAL A 52 15.79 2.71 -8.63
CA VAL A 52 16.73 2.77 -9.77
C VAL A 52 17.63 1.53 -9.88
N GLU A 53 17.98 0.88 -8.77
CA GLU A 53 18.78 -0.35 -8.79
C GLU A 53 17.97 -1.54 -9.31
N LEU A 54 16.68 -1.61 -8.97
CA LEU A 54 15.76 -2.59 -9.54
C LEU A 54 15.57 -2.34 -11.04
N GLU A 55 15.35 -1.08 -11.44
CA GLU A 55 15.20 -0.69 -12.84
C GLU A 55 16.44 -1.06 -13.66
N ARG A 56 17.64 -0.75 -13.16
CA ARG A 56 18.92 -1.13 -13.78
C ARG A 56 19.05 -2.65 -13.90
N ARG A 57 18.65 -3.40 -12.87
CA ARG A 57 18.73 -4.88 -12.87
C ARG A 57 17.86 -5.50 -13.96
N ILE A 58 16.69 -4.94 -14.22
CA ILE A 58 15.74 -5.47 -15.20
C ILE A 58 15.81 -4.74 -16.55
N ASP A 59 16.78 -3.85 -16.73
CA ASP A 59 16.97 -3.12 -17.98
C ASP A 59 17.35 -4.09 -19.10
N GLY A 60 16.81 -3.85 -20.30
CA GLY A 60 16.94 -4.76 -21.45
C GLY A 60 16.27 -6.13 -21.31
N MET A 61 15.75 -6.52 -20.14
CA MET A 61 15.03 -7.79 -19.95
C MET A 61 13.60 -7.69 -20.50
N GLU A 62 13.23 -8.66 -21.33
CA GLU A 62 11.86 -8.83 -21.80
C GLU A 62 11.03 -9.53 -20.71
N ILE A 63 10.36 -8.74 -19.88
CA ILE A 63 9.40 -9.24 -18.89
C ILE A 63 8.00 -9.05 -19.48
N ARG A 64 7.36 -10.18 -19.80
CA ARG A 64 6.00 -10.23 -20.35
C ARG A 64 5.00 -10.34 -19.21
N GLY A 65 3.75 -10.00 -19.49
CA GLY A 65 2.67 -10.08 -18.51
C GLY A 65 1.96 -8.76 -18.25
N THR A 66 0.69 -8.88 -17.87
CA THR A 66 -0.24 -7.76 -17.66
C THR A 66 -0.82 -7.74 -16.25
N ALA A 67 -0.34 -8.62 -15.38
CA ALA A 67 -0.64 -8.65 -13.96
C ALA A 67 0.66 -8.68 -13.14
N GLY A 68 0.73 -7.95 -12.04
CA GLY A 68 1.90 -7.98 -11.18
C GLY A 68 1.76 -7.21 -9.88
N ILE A 69 2.69 -7.48 -8.97
CA ILE A 69 2.82 -6.83 -7.66
C ILE A 69 4.25 -6.31 -7.52
N ALA A 70 4.42 -5.18 -6.84
CA ALA A 70 5.72 -4.59 -6.60
C ALA A 70 5.79 -3.91 -5.22
N HIS A 71 7.00 -3.80 -4.71
CA HIS A 71 7.26 -3.32 -3.35
C HIS A 71 8.51 -2.44 -3.24
N THR A 72 8.41 -1.39 -2.43
CA THR A 72 9.57 -0.69 -1.85
C THR A 72 9.62 -0.93 -0.34
N ARG A 73 10.81 -1.24 0.17
CA ARG A 73 11.00 -1.68 1.55
C ARG A 73 11.72 -0.63 2.39
N TRP A 74 11.22 -0.47 3.61
CA TRP A 74 11.93 0.10 4.75
C TRP A 74 12.11 -1.04 5.76
N ALA A 75 13.33 -1.51 5.97
CA ALA A 75 13.58 -2.73 6.73
C ALA A 75 13.27 -2.56 8.23
N THR A 76 12.42 -3.43 8.76
CA THR A 76 12.13 -3.53 10.21
C THR A 76 12.64 -4.84 10.81
N HIS A 77 12.49 -5.95 10.08
CA HIS A 77 13.01 -7.28 10.43
C HIS A 77 13.98 -7.78 9.36
N GLY A 78 15.17 -8.26 9.76
CA GLY A 78 16.19 -8.71 8.83
C GLY A 78 16.88 -7.57 8.10
N GLU A 79 18.17 -7.74 7.82
CA GLU A 79 18.99 -6.72 7.17
C GLU A 79 18.51 -6.39 5.73
N PRO A 80 18.78 -5.18 5.22
CA PRO A 80 18.58 -4.81 3.81
C PRO A 80 19.46 -5.64 2.86
N ASN A 81 18.96 -6.80 2.44
CA ASN A 81 19.60 -7.63 1.42
C ASN A 81 18.56 -8.10 0.40
N GLU A 82 19.03 -8.60 -0.75
CA GLU A 82 18.15 -9.04 -1.84
C GLU A 82 17.21 -10.18 -1.39
N ARG A 83 17.68 -11.04 -0.49
CA ARG A 83 16.96 -12.20 0.03
C ARG A 83 15.75 -11.78 0.86
N ASN A 84 15.89 -10.70 1.65
CA ASN A 84 14.86 -10.10 2.50
C ASN A 84 13.99 -9.07 1.77
N ALA A 85 14.34 -8.68 0.53
CA ALA A 85 13.49 -7.84 -0.30
C ALA A 85 12.24 -8.61 -0.74
N HIS A 86 11.13 -7.88 -0.87
CA HIS A 86 9.86 -8.43 -1.39
C HIS A 86 9.87 -8.37 -2.93
N PRO A 87 9.08 -9.22 -3.63
CA PRO A 87 8.14 -10.22 -3.12
C PRO A 87 8.80 -11.44 -2.47
N HIS A 88 8.14 -12.01 -1.46
CA HIS A 88 8.45 -13.34 -0.93
C HIS A 88 7.61 -14.40 -1.65
N CYS A 89 8.11 -15.64 -1.71
CA CYS A 89 7.40 -16.76 -2.31
C CYS A 89 7.44 -18.02 -1.45
N ASP A 90 6.48 -18.92 -1.67
CA ASP A 90 6.48 -20.22 -1.02
C ASP A 90 7.54 -21.16 -1.65
N ALA A 91 7.66 -22.37 -1.11
CA ALA A 91 8.73 -23.28 -1.51
C ALA A 91 8.66 -23.69 -2.98
N ALA A 92 7.43 -23.82 -3.52
CA ALA A 92 7.16 -24.23 -4.88
C ALA A 92 7.00 -23.05 -5.85
N GLN A 93 7.18 -21.81 -5.38
CA GLN A 93 7.00 -20.59 -6.18
C GLN A 93 5.61 -20.53 -6.86
N ASN A 94 4.58 -20.96 -6.13
CA ASN A 94 3.19 -20.83 -6.52
C ASN A 94 2.58 -19.53 -5.98
N ILE A 95 2.95 -19.11 -4.78
CA ILE A 95 2.46 -17.90 -4.13
C ILE A 95 3.56 -16.85 -4.12
N PHE A 96 3.21 -15.62 -4.47
CA PHE A 96 4.09 -14.44 -4.34
C PHE A 96 3.37 -13.37 -3.54
N VAL A 97 4.04 -12.81 -2.52
CA VAL A 97 3.44 -11.86 -1.57
C VAL A 97 4.34 -10.64 -1.39
N VAL A 98 3.73 -9.46 -1.41
CA VAL A 98 4.31 -8.22 -0.89
C VAL A 98 3.51 -7.77 0.34
N HIS A 99 4.19 -7.14 1.31
CA HIS A 99 3.61 -6.83 2.61
C HIS A 99 4.14 -5.52 3.19
N ASN A 100 3.22 -4.72 3.75
CA ASN A 100 3.48 -3.55 4.57
C ASN A 100 2.86 -3.78 5.95
N GLY A 101 3.66 -3.75 7.00
CA GLY A 101 3.18 -4.02 8.35
C GLY A 101 4.16 -4.89 9.13
N ILE A 102 3.68 -5.48 10.20
CA ILE A 102 4.44 -6.39 11.06
C ILE A 102 3.52 -7.54 11.45
N ILE A 103 3.97 -8.77 11.18
CA ILE A 103 3.33 -10.00 11.63
C ILE A 103 3.90 -10.34 13.01
N GLU A 104 3.20 -9.95 14.08
CA GLU A 104 3.70 -10.04 15.46
C GLU A 104 3.88 -11.48 15.93
N ASN A 105 3.02 -12.40 15.48
CA ASN A 105 3.08 -13.81 15.82
C ASN A 105 3.90 -14.66 14.81
N PHE A 106 4.73 -14.05 13.96
CA PHE A 106 5.48 -14.74 12.91
C PHE A 106 6.34 -15.90 13.42
N TYR A 107 6.94 -15.76 14.60
CA TYR A 107 7.80 -16.80 15.19
C TYR A 107 7.03 -18.08 15.51
N SER A 108 5.80 -17.93 16.01
CA SER A 108 4.90 -19.06 16.29
C SER A 108 4.47 -19.76 15.01
N LEU A 109 4.07 -18.97 14.01
CA LEU A 109 3.67 -19.47 12.68
C LEU A 109 4.83 -20.18 11.98
N LYS A 110 6.04 -19.60 12.02
CA LYS A 110 7.26 -20.18 11.47
C LYS A 110 7.54 -21.56 12.06
N LYS A 111 7.55 -21.69 13.38
CA LYS A 111 7.73 -22.98 14.06
C LYS A 111 6.67 -24.02 13.68
N LYS A 112 5.42 -23.59 13.51
CA LYS A 112 4.33 -24.48 13.06
C LYS A 112 4.59 -24.98 11.64
N LEU A 113 4.97 -24.09 10.72
CA LEU A 113 5.26 -24.41 9.32
C LEU A 113 6.52 -25.28 9.17
N GLU A 114 7.56 -25.04 9.96
CA GLU A 114 8.77 -25.88 10.00
C GLU A 114 8.45 -27.33 10.38
N LYS A 115 7.50 -27.56 11.30
CA LYS A 115 7.02 -28.91 11.63
C LYS A 115 6.31 -29.62 10.46
N PHE A 116 5.78 -28.86 9.51
CA PHE A 116 5.22 -29.39 8.26
C PHE A 116 6.28 -29.54 7.15
N GLY A 117 7.57 -29.36 7.46
CA GLY A 117 8.68 -29.51 6.52
C GLY A 117 9.00 -28.26 5.70
N VAL A 118 8.42 -27.10 6.04
CA VAL A 118 8.73 -25.84 5.36
C VAL A 118 10.14 -25.37 5.72
N VAL A 119 10.95 -25.08 4.70
CA VAL A 119 12.28 -24.48 4.86
C VAL A 119 12.21 -22.99 4.55
N PHE A 120 12.38 -22.18 5.58
CA PHE A 120 12.44 -20.72 5.45
C PHE A 120 13.78 -20.28 4.89
N ARG A 121 13.70 -19.31 3.99
CA ARG A 121 14.81 -18.78 3.23
C ARG A 121 15.00 -17.30 3.52
N THR A 122 14.45 -16.70 4.55
CA THR A 122 14.66 -15.29 4.87
C THR A 122 14.54 -15.06 6.37
N GLU A 123 14.86 -13.85 6.79
CA GLU A 123 14.73 -13.40 8.18
C GLU A 123 13.48 -12.54 8.40
N THR A 124 12.64 -12.40 7.37
CA THR A 124 11.48 -11.53 7.43
C THR A 124 10.29 -12.26 8.04
N ASP A 125 9.47 -11.49 8.74
CA ASP A 125 8.13 -11.86 9.16
C ASP A 125 7.17 -12.06 7.97
N THR A 126 7.55 -11.64 6.76
CA THR A 126 6.69 -11.70 5.58
C THR A 126 6.73 -13.06 4.90
N GLU A 127 7.84 -13.80 4.96
CA GLU A 127 7.94 -15.13 4.32
C GLU A 127 6.93 -16.14 4.90
N VAL A 128 6.54 -16.03 6.18
CA VAL A 128 5.49 -16.88 6.74
C VAL A 128 4.15 -16.69 6.02
N LEU A 129 3.85 -15.50 5.49
CA LEU A 129 2.63 -15.26 4.72
C LEU A 129 2.57 -16.13 3.47
N ALA A 130 3.67 -16.17 2.70
CA ALA A 130 3.73 -16.92 1.45
C ALA A 130 3.49 -18.42 1.69
N HIS A 131 4.14 -18.98 2.71
CA HIS A 131 3.96 -20.38 3.09
C HIS A 131 2.59 -20.68 3.70
N LEU A 132 2.06 -19.80 4.54
CA LEU A 132 0.75 -20.00 5.16
C LEU A 132 -0.36 -19.96 4.11
N ILE A 133 -0.31 -19.00 3.18
CA ILE A 133 -1.27 -18.91 2.06
C ILE A 133 -1.17 -20.14 1.17
N ALA A 134 0.04 -20.60 0.85
CA ALA A 134 0.23 -21.82 0.07
C ALA A 134 -0.37 -23.06 0.77
N GLN A 135 -0.29 -23.15 2.10
CA GLN A 135 -0.90 -24.24 2.86
C GLN A 135 -2.43 -24.25 2.80
N HIS A 136 -3.07 -23.08 2.71
CA HIS A 136 -4.53 -22.97 2.62
C HIS A 136 -5.07 -23.00 1.19
N PHE A 137 -4.19 -22.93 0.18
CA PHE A 137 -4.59 -22.90 -1.21
C PHE A 137 -5.21 -24.23 -1.66
N LYS A 138 -6.46 -24.17 -2.11
CA LYS A 138 -7.23 -25.30 -2.65
C LYS A 138 -7.97 -24.92 -3.94
N GLY A 139 -7.32 -24.12 -4.79
CA GLY A 139 -7.89 -23.62 -6.05
C GLY A 139 -8.58 -22.26 -5.95
N ASP A 140 -8.77 -21.72 -4.74
CA ASP A 140 -9.35 -20.40 -4.48
C ASP A 140 -8.33 -19.55 -3.70
N LEU A 141 -7.81 -18.49 -4.34
CA LEU A 141 -6.84 -17.59 -3.74
C LEU A 141 -7.45 -16.68 -2.68
N VAL A 142 -8.70 -16.25 -2.87
CA VAL A 142 -9.41 -15.38 -1.92
C VAL A 142 -9.58 -16.12 -0.60
N GLU A 143 -10.05 -17.37 -0.67
CA GLU A 143 -10.25 -18.19 0.53
C GLU A 143 -8.92 -18.55 1.21
N ALA A 144 -7.87 -18.80 0.43
CA ALA A 144 -6.53 -19.08 0.96
C ALA A 144 -5.97 -17.89 1.74
N VAL A 145 -6.08 -16.68 1.19
CA VAL A 145 -5.67 -15.44 1.87
C VAL A 145 -6.54 -15.21 3.10
N ARG A 146 -7.87 -15.34 2.99
CA ARG A 146 -8.82 -15.16 4.11
C ARG A 146 -8.50 -16.06 5.30
N LYS A 147 -8.29 -17.36 5.08
CA LYS A 147 -7.90 -18.33 6.13
C LYS A 147 -6.51 -18.08 6.71
N SER A 148 -5.63 -17.45 5.95
CA SER A 148 -4.28 -17.10 6.42
C SER A 148 -4.32 -15.90 7.35
N ILE A 149 -5.07 -14.84 6.98
CA ILE A 149 -5.19 -13.62 7.80
C ILE A 149 -5.93 -13.85 9.12
N GLU A 150 -6.80 -14.85 9.22
CA GLU A 150 -7.42 -15.26 10.50
C GLU A 150 -6.40 -15.77 11.53
N GLN A 151 -5.21 -16.21 11.10
CA GLN A 151 -4.16 -16.72 11.99
C GLN A 151 -3.08 -15.70 12.31
N ILE A 152 -3.19 -14.49 11.76
CA ILE A 152 -2.16 -13.45 11.84
C ILE A 152 -2.51 -12.47 12.96
N GLU A 153 -1.50 -12.11 13.75
CA GLU A 153 -1.56 -11.01 14.72
C GLU A 153 -0.66 -9.87 14.23
N GLY A 154 -1.10 -8.63 14.41
CA GLY A 154 -0.36 -7.43 14.03
C GLY A 154 -1.06 -6.61 12.95
N THR A 155 -0.27 -6.04 12.04
CA THR A 155 -0.76 -5.17 10.97
C THR A 155 -0.27 -5.67 9.62
N TYR A 156 -1.09 -5.53 8.59
CA TYR A 156 -0.74 -5.88 7.23
C TYR A 156 -1.50 -5.03 6.20
N GLY A 157 -0.81 -4.68 5.14
CA GLY A 157 -1.34 -4.37 3.82
C GLY A 157 -0.59 -5.33 2.91
N LEU A 158 -1.29 -6.25 2.25
CA LEU A 158 -0.65 -7.29 1.47
C LEU A 158 -1.27 -7.40 0.08
N ALA A 159 -0.47 -7.88 -0.86
CA ALA A 159 -0.92 -8.25 -2.20
C ALA A 159 -0.30 -9.59 -2.61
N VAL A 160 -1.12 -10.42 -3.24
CA VAL A 160 -0.81 -11.83 -3.50
C VAL A 160 -1.11 -12.19 -4.94
N LEU A 161 -0.14 -12.85 -5.57
CA LEU A 161 -0.31 -13.56 -6.84
C LEU A 161 -0.25 -15.07 -6.61
N HIS A 162 -1.01 -15.81 -7.41
CA HIS A 162 -0.84 -17.25 -7.53
C HIS A 162 -0.50 -17.64 -8.97
N ARG A 163 0.58 -18.41 -9.13
CA ARG A 163 1.13 -18.84 -10.42
C ARG A 163 0.08 -19.44 -11.36
N GLN A 164 -0.76 -20.34 -10.85
CA GLN A 164 -1.78 -21.04 -11.65
C GLN A 164 -3.10 -20.26 -11.83
N LEU A 165 -3.18 -19.02 -11.34
CA LEU A 165 -4.37 -18.18 -11.46
C LEU A 165 -4.01 -16.88 -12.20
N PRO A 166 -3.82 -16.93 -13.53
CA PRO A 166 -3.43 -15.78 -14.33
C PRO A 166 -4.44 -14.64 -14.24
N GLY A 167 -3.93 -13.42 -14.01
CA GLY A 167 -4.75 -12.20 -13.99
C GLY A 167 -5.63 -12.06 -12.75
N GLN A 168 -5.27 -12.76 -11.66
CA GLN A 168 -5.94 -12.66 -10.37
C GLN A 168 -4.98 -12.13 -9.31
N ILE A 169 -5.37 -11.03 -8.66
CA ILE A 169 -4.63 -10.46 -7.54
C ILE A 169 -5.56 -10.40 -6.33
N VAL A 170 -5.10 -10.86 -5.18
CA VAL A 170 -5.81 -10.67 -3.91
C VAL A 170 -5.03 -9.70 -3.04
N VAL A 171 -5.71 -8.69 -2.53
CA VAL A 171 -5.16 -7.73 -1.56
C VAL A 171 -5.92 -7.79 -0.25
N ALA A 172 -5.26 -7.53 0.88
CA ALA A 172 -5.93 -7.48 2.18
C ALA A 172 -5.33 -6.40 3.08
N ARG A 173 -6.14 -5.93 4.03
CA ARG A 173 -5.79 -4.82 4.93
C ARG A 173 -6.17 -5.07 6.39
N LEU A 174 -5.26 -4.71 7.28
CA LEU A 174 -5.44 -4.45 8.70
C LEU A 174 -4.37 -3.46 9.18
N GLY A 175 -4.75 -2.21 9.47
CA GLY A 175 -3.85 -1.21 10.04
C GLY A 175 -2.82 -0.58 9.08
N SER A 176 -2.52 -1.20 7.92
CA SER A 176 -1.73 -0.58 6.85
C SER A 176 -2.62 -0.18 5.67
N PRO A 177 -2.51 1.04 5.12
CA PRO A 177 -3.33 1.47 3.99
C PRO A 177 -3.26 0.54 2.78
N MET A 178 -4.42 0.27 2.18
CA MET A 178 -4.58 -0.34 0.87
C MET A 178 -5.79 0.30 0.18
N ILE A 179 -5.59 0.71 -1.06
CA ILE A 179 -6.51 1.53 -1.84
C ILE A 179 -6.59 0.91 -3.23
N ILE A 180 -7.81 0.69 -3.73
CA ILE A 180 -8.07 0.15 -5.07
C ILE A 180 -8.23 1.33 -6.01
N GLY A 181 -7.53 1.32 -7.15
CA GLY A 181 -7.70 2.27 -8.24
C GLY A 181 -8.42 1.64 -9.42
N LEU A 182 -9.36 2.37 -10.00
CA LEU A 182 -10.14 1.92 -11.15
C LEU A 182 -9.71 2.69 -12.39
N GLY A 183 -8.91 2.09 -13.26
CA GLY A 183 -8.52 2.65 -14.56
C GLY A 183 -9.34 2.07 -15.71
N GLU A 184 -9.31 2.73 -16.87
CA GLU A 184 -9.99 2.23 -18.08
C GLU A 184 -9.33 0.96 -18.64
N GLU A 185 -8.02 0.83 -18.42
CA GLU A 185 -7.17 -0.22 -18.98
C GLU A 185 -6.78 -1.29 -17.94
N GLY A 186 -7.35 -1.23 -16.73
CA GLY A 186 -7.12 -2.20 -15.67
C GLY A 186 -7.33 -1.64 -14.26
N HIS A 187 -7.21 -2.54 -13.28
CA HIS A 187 -7.33 -2.22 -11.86
C HIS A 187 -5.97 -2.15 -11.18
N PHE A 188 -5.91 -1.30 -10.17
CA PHE A 188 -4.72 -1.05 -9.38
C PHE A 188 -5.03 -1.31 -7.91
N ALA A 189 -4.00 -1.65 -7.14
CA ALA A 189 -4.08 -1.55 -5.69
C ALA A 189 -2.76 -1.04 -5.13
N ALA A 190 -2.79 -0.05 -4.27
CA ALA A 190 -1.57 0.52 -3.71
C ALA A 190 -1.74 0.94 -2.26
N SER A 191 -0.62 1.11 -1.57
CA SER A 191 -0.58 1.66 -0.21
C SER A 191 -0.75 3.18 -0.16
N ASP A 192 -0.69 3.85 -1.31
CA ASP A 192 -0.88 5.29 -1.45
C ASP A 192 -1.40 5.61 -2.87
N THR A 193 -2.29 6.59 -2.98
CA THR A 193 -2.89 7.02 -4.27
C THR A 193 -1.87 7.60 -5.22
N ALA A 194 -0.76 8.17 -4.73
CA ALA A 194 0.32 8.69 -5.55
C ALA A 194 0.87 7.64 -6.53
N ALA A 195 0.83 6.36 -6.18
CA ALA A 195 1.33 5.28 -7.06
C ALA A 195 0.52 5.10 -8.34
N MET A 196 -0.73 5.58 -8.37
CA MET A 196 -1.69 5.37 -9.46
C MET A 196 -2.23 6.66 -10.06
N VAL A 197 -1.75 7.83 -9.62
CA VAL A 197 -2.27 9.15 -10.02
C VAL A 197 -2.27 9.39 -11.54
N ASN A 198 -1.30 8.82 -12.26
CA ASN A 198 -1.20 8.90 -13.72
C ASN A 198 -2.17 7.98 -14.48
N TYR A 199 -2.78 7.03 -13.78
CA TYR A 199 -3.63 6.01 -14.37
C TYR A 199 -5.10 6.19 -13.99
N THR A 200 -5.37 6.69 -12.79
CA THR A 200 -6.72 6.96 -12.32
C THR A 200 -6.74 7.85 -11.09
N ASN A 201 -7.80 8.65 -10.98
CA ASN A 201 -8.18 9.38 -9.77
C ASN A 201 -9.42 8.78 -9.08
N LYS A 202 -9.96 7.68 -9.62
CA LYS A 202 -11.13 6.96 -9.12
C LYS A 202 -10.67 5.85 -8.20
N VAL A 203 -10.95 5.99 -6.91
CA VAL A 203 -10.42 5.08 -5.88
C VAL A 203 -11.51 4.53 -4.98
N VAL A 204 -11.20 3.40 -4.35
CA VAL A 204 -11.99 2.76 -3.32
C VAL A 204 -11.07 2.37 -2.16
N HIS A 205 -11.33 2.91 -0.98
CA HIS A 205 -10.56 2.60 0.22
C HIS A 205 -11.05 1.30 0.88
N LEU A 206 -10.12 0.38 1.13
CA LEU A 206 -10.39 -0.79 1.97
C LEU A 206 -10.41 -0.40 3.44
N ASN A 207 -11.33 -0.97 4.20
CA ASN A 207 -11.30 -0.90 5.65
C ASN A 207 -10.44 -2.04 6.23
N ASP A 208 -10.17 -1.94 7.51
CA ASP A 208 -9.51 -3.01 8.24
C ASP A 208 -10.37 -4.28 8.27
N ASN A 209 -9.70 -5.44 8.15
CA ASN A 209 -10.30 -6.77 8.03
C ASN A 209 -11.08 -6.99 6.73
N GLU A 210 -10.81 -6.18 5.70
CA GLU A 210 -11.31 -6.40 4.35
C GLU A 210 -10.20 -6.94 3.44
N LEU A 211 -10.62 -7.71 2.45
CA LEU A 211 -9.80 -8.14 1.35
C LEU A 211 -10.51 -7.82 0.04
N ALA A 212 -9.74 -7.64 -1.03
CA ALA A 212 -10.29 -7.47 -2.36
C ALA A 212 -9.65 -8.42 -3.36
N PHE A 213 -10.49 -8.89 -4.26
CA PHE A 213 -10.11 -9.65 -5.43
C PHE A 213 -10.14 -8.73 -6.64
N LEU A 214 -9.07 -8.72 -7.42
CA LEU A 214 -8.88 -7.85 -8.57
C LEU A 214 -8.62 -8.71 -9.81
N THR A 215 -9.34 -8.39 -10.87
CA THR A 215 -9.10 -8.90 -12.23
C THR A 215 -8.98 -7.73 -13.19
N LYS A 216 -8.66 -8.00 -14.46
CA LYS A 216 -8.61 -6.95 -15.48
C LYS A 216 -9.98 -6.27 -15.68
N ASP A 217 -11.07 -7.01 -15.47
CA ASP A 217 -12.42 -6.59 -15.85
C ASP A 217 -13.24 -6.09 -14.64
N ASP A 218 -12.99 -6.63 -13.45
CA ASP A 218 -13.79 -6.36 -12.26
C ASP A 218 -12.99 -6.48 -10.96
N PHE A 219 -13.55 -5.97 -9.86
CA PHE A 219 -13.06 -6.16 -8.51
C PHE A 219 -14.20 -6.47 -7.54
N ALA A 220 -13.90 -7.22 -6.49
CA ALA A 220 -14.86 -7.53 -5.43
C ALA A 220 -14.21 -7.37 -4.05
N ILE A 221 -14.93 -6.78 -3.10
CA ILE A 221 -14.47 -6.60 -1.71
C ILE A 221 -15.24 -7.56 -0.81
N TYR A 222 -14.51 -8.20 0.10
CA TYR A 222 -15.05 -9.14 1.06
C TYR A 222 -14.60 -8.79 2.49
N THR A 223 -15.49 -9.01 3.46
CA THR A 223 -15.10 -9.01 4.87
C THR A 223 -14.38 -10.31 5.24
N SER A 224 -13.77 -10.34 6.42
CA SER A 224 -13.21 -11.56 7.01
C SER A 224 -14.19 -12.73 7.11
N GLN A 225 -15.50 -12.47 7.19
CA GLN A 225 -16.58 -13.47 7.18
C GLN A 225 -17.10 -13.82 5.77
N ALA A 226 -16.33 -13.50 4.71
CA ALA A 226 -16.67 -13.76 3.31
C ALA A 226 -17.98 -13.09 2.83
N LYS A 227 -18.35 -11.94 3.43
CA LYS A 227 -19.49 -11.15 2.96
C LYS A 227 -19.03 -10.11 1.96
N THR A 228 -19.73 -9.99 0.83
CA THR A 228 -19.47 -8.94 -0.16
C THR A 228 -19.78 -7.57 0.42
N VAL A 229 -18.90 -6.60 0.15
CA VAL A 229 -19.04 -5.20 0.54
C VAL A 229 -19.15 -4.34 -0.71
N GLN A 230 -20.13 -3.44 -0.73
CA GLN A 230 -20.16 -2.35 -1.71
C GLN A 230 -19.64 -1.07 -1.07
N ARG A 231 -18.78 -0.36 -1.79
CA ARG A 231 -18.20 0.91 -1.37
C ARG A 231 -18.43 1.95 -2.46
N PRO A 232 -18.86 3.17 -2.12
CA PRO A 232 -18.91 4.24 -3.09
C PRO A 232 -17.52 4.55 -3.62
N LEU A 233 -17.47 4.91 -4.89
CA LEU A 233 -16.29 5.41 -5.56
C LEU A 233 -15.97 6.82 -5.06
N GLU A 234 -14.71 7.07 -4.75
CA GLU A 234 -14.20 8.37 -4.40
C GLU A 234 -13.35 8.92 -5.56
N ILE A 235 -13.49 10.21 -5.83
CA ILE A 235 -12.64 10.92 -6.79
C ILE A 235 -11.63 11.71 -5.98
N VAL A 236 -10.36 11.37 -6.12
CA VAL A 236 -9.27 12.09 -5.46
C VAL A 236 -8.97 13.35 -6.25
N GLU A 237 -9.05 14.49 -5.58
CA GLU A 237 -8.65 15.80 -6.11
C GLU A 237 -7.13 15.95 -6.05
N TRP A 238 -6.39 15.12 -6.81
CA TRP A 238 -4.95 15.24 -6.98
C TRP A 238 -4.62 15.47 -8.45
N GLN A 239 -3.70 16.39 -8.70
CA GLN A 239 -3.10 16.57 -10.01
C GLN A 239 -1.75 15.83 -10.02
N PRO A 240 -1.36 15.13 -11.11
CA PRO A 240 -0.04 14.52 -11.23
C PRO A 240 1.11 15.44 -10.83
N GLU A 241 1.00 16.73 -11.19
CA GLU A 241 1.95 17.81 -10.94
C GLU A 241 2.19 18.06 -9.44
N ASP A 242 1.22 17.76 -8.57
CA ASP A 242 1.36 17.93 -7.11
C ASP A 242 2.47 17.03 -6.54
N SER A 243 2.73 15.90 -7.22
CA SER A 243 3.73 14.89 -6.85
C SER A 243 5.05 15.00 -7.61
N GLU A 244 5.22 16.02 -8.44
CA GLU A 244 6.45 16.26 -9.21
C GLU A 244 7.34 17.33 -8.58
N LEU A 245 8.57 17.48 -9.08
CA LEU A 245 9.49 18.50 -8.58
C LEU A 245 9.17 19.91 -9.09
N ASN A 246 8.34 20.08 -10.12
CA ASN A 246 7.90 21.36 -10.68
C ASN A 246 9.03 22.38 -10.89
N GLY A 247 10.19 21.91 -11.39
CA GLY A 247 11.37 22.74 -11.66
C GLY A 247 12.29 22.99 -10.45
N PHE A 248 11.94 22.52 -9.25
CA PHE A 248 12.82 22.56 -8.09
C PHE A 248 13.84 21.41 -8.11
N PRO A 249 15.04 21.61 -7.54
CA PRO A 249 16.03 20.55 -7.45
C PRO A 249 15.57 19.40 -6.55
N HIS A 250 14.90 19.68 -5.41
CA HIS A 250 14.52 18.68 -4.39
C HIS A 250 13.13 19.01 -3.81
N PHE A 251 12.37 17.98 -3.39
CA PHE A 251 11.02 18.14 -2.84
C PHE A 251 10.97 19.05 -1.61
N MET A 252 11.95 18.96 -0.71
CA MET A 252 12.01 19.84 0.47
C MET A 252 12.04 21.33 0.09
N LEU A 253 12.76 21.69 -0.98
CA LEU A 253 12.80 23.08 -1.43
C LEU A 253 11.47 23.50 -2.07
N LYS A 254 10.89 22.64 -2.92
CA LYS A 254 9.54 22.84 -3.48
C LYS A 254 8.51 23.10 -2.37
N GLU A 255 8.41 22.18 -1.41
CA GLU A 255 7.45 22.24 -0.30
C GLU A 255 7.64 23.49 0.58
N ILE A 256 8.89 23.94 0.78
CA ILE A 256 9.15 25.21 1.48
C ILE A 256 8.59 26.40 0.71
N PHE A 257 8.80 26.45 -0.61
CA PHE A 257 8.35 27.55 -1.47
C PHE A 257 6.83 27.52 -1.73
N GLU A 258 6.21 26.35 -1.67
CA GLU A 258 4.76 26.17 -1.84
C GLU A 258 3.95 26.54 -0.59
N GLN A 259 4.58 26.74 0.57
CA GLN A 259 3.87 27.06 1.83
C GLN A 259 2.82 28.18 1.70
N PRO A 260 3.03 29.31 1.00
CA PRO A 260 2.00 30.33 0.84
C PRO A 260 0.73 29.79 0.18
N GLU A 261 0.87 28.98 -0.86
CA GLU A 261 -0.26 28.34 -1.53
C GLU A 261 -0.89 27.25 -0.66
N THR A 262 -0.08 26.42 0.00
CA THR A 262 -0.57 25.38 0.91
C THR A 262 -1.40 25.97 2.06
N VAL A 263 -0.97 27.08 2.65
CA VAL A 263 -1.73 27.80 3.69
C VAL A 263 -3.04 28.34 3.13
N MET A 264 -3.03 28.93 1.93
CA MET A 264 -4.26 29.41 1.29
C MET A 264 -5.23 28.26 0.99
N ASN A 265 -4.74 27.10 0.53
CA ASN A 265 -5.53 25.89 0.31
C ASN A 265 -6.07 25.33 1.63
N ALA A 266 -5.31 25.40 2.72
CA ALA A 266 -5.78 25.02 4.06
C ALA A 266 -6.89 25.93 4.59
N ILE A 267 -7.01 27.17 4.11
CA ILE A 267 -8.03 28.14 4.56
C ILE A 267 -9.22 28.23 3.57
N ARG A 268 -9.01 27.84 2.30
CA ARG A 268 -10.01 27.93 1.22
C ARG A 268 -11.32 27.24 1.60
N GLY A 269 -12.43 27.98 1.51
CA GLY A 269 -13.77 27.49 1.88
C GLY A 269 -14.00 27.26 3.37
N ARG A 270 -13.01 27.56 4.23
CA ARG A 270 -13.06 27.38 5.69
C ARG A 270 -13.14 28.68 6.48
N MET A 271 -13.20 29.82 5.81
CA MET A 271 -13.50 31.12 6.41
C MET A 271 -14.50 31.88 5.55
N GLU A 272 -15.46 32.54 6.19
CA GLU A 272 -16.36 33.49 5.53
C GLU A 272 -15.63 34.84 5.38
N PRO A 273 -15.29 35.27 4.14
CA PRO A 273 -14.55 36.50 3.92
C PRO A 273 -15.42 37.71 4.31
N GLY A 274 -15.02 38.45 5.35
CA GLY A 274 -15.70 39.65 5.83
C GLY A 274 -16.15 39.58 7.29
N GLU A 275 -16.44 38.38 7.80
CA GLU A 275 -16.87 38.17 9.19
C GLU A 275 -15.76 37.59 10.08
N GLY A 276 -14.72 37.00 9.47
CA GLY A 276 -13.63 36.36 10.22
C GLY A 276 -14.07 35.08 10.94
N VAL A 277 -15.23 34.52 10.58
CA VAL A 277 -15.80 33.33 11.20
C VAL A 277 -15.30 32.07 10.49
N PRO A 278 -14.70 31.10 11.23
CA PRO A 278 -14.31 29.82 10.65
C PRO A 278 -15.54 28.96 10.34
N LYS A 279 -15.54 28.33 9.17
CA LYS A 279 -16.58 27.41 8.69
C LYS A 279 -15.99 26.05 8.41
N LEU A 280 -15.95 25.21 9.44
CA LEU A 280 -15.32 23.90 9.38
C LEU A 280 -16.38 22.81 9.19
N GLY A 281 -16.82 22.59 7.94
CA GLY A 281 -17.89 21.64 7.63
C GLY A 281 -17.69 20.22 8.20
N GLY A 282 -16.44 19.74 8.25
CA GLY A 282 -16.11 18.41 8.75
C GLY A 282 -16.35 18.19 10.25
N ILE A 283 -16.42 19.25 11.06
CA ILE A 283 -16.70 19.14 12.50
C ILE A 283 -18.15 19.50 12.85
N MET A 284 -18.92 20.03 11.91
CA MET A 284 -20.32 20.42 12.14
C MET A 284 -21.20 19.28 12.69
N PRO A 285 -21.07 18.01 12.22
CA PRO A 285 -21.87 16.91 12.75
C PRO A 285 -21.64 16.61 14.23
N VAL A 286 -20.52 17.07 14.81
CA VAL A 286 -20.10 16.80 16.20
C VAL A 286 -19.92 18.08 17.02
N TRP A 287 -20.34 19.23 16.48
CA TRP A 287 -20.07 20.54 17.07
C TRP A 287 -20.59 20.69 18.50
N ASP A 288 -21.84 20.28 18.74
CA ASP A 288 -22.47 20.39 20.06
C ASP A 288 -21.80 19.49 21.12
N ASP A 289 -21.20 18.37 20.69
CA ASP A 289 -20.46 17.49 21.60
C ASP A 289 -19.06 18.03 21.89
N LEU A 290 -18.40 18.65 20.90
CA LEU A 290 -17.13 19.35 21.10
C LEU A 290 -17.26 20.49 22.11
N LEU A 291 -18.37 21.23 22.10
CA LEU A 291 -18.65 22.32 23.07
C LEU A 291 -18.78 21.81 24.52
N LYS A 292 -19.12 20.53 24.72
CA LYS A 292 -19.22 19.92 26.06
C LYS A 292 -17.88 19.40 26.57
N CYS A 293 -16.86 19.31 25.71
CA CYS A 293 -15.54 18.81 26.08
C CYS A 293 -14.85 19.79 27.03
N ARG A 294 -14.29 19.26 28.13
CA ARG A 294 -13.54 20.04 29.13
C ARG A 294 -12.02 19.95 28.97
N TYR A 295 -11.56 18.99 28.18
CA TYR A 295 -10.14 18.69 28.00
C TYR A 295 -9.89 18.29 26.56
N ILE A 296 -8.81 18.81 25.98
CA ILE A 296 -8.30 18.42 24.67
C ILE A 296 -7.00 17.64 24.91
N LYS A 297 -6.89 16.45 24.32
CA LYS A 297 -5.66 15.65 24.30
C LYS A 297 -5.16 15.55 22.87
N ILE A 298 -3.97 16.10 22.61
CA ILE A 298 -3.31 16.02 21.30
C ILE A 298 -2.24 14.92 21.36
N VAL A 299 -2.32 13.94 20.47
CA VAL A 299 -1.36 12.82 20.37
C VAL A 299 -0.71 12.86 19.00
N ALA A 300 0.62 12.95 18.96
CA ALA A 300 1.39 13.05 17.72
C ALA A 300 2.86 12.66 17.96
N CYS A 301 3.62 12.48 16.87
CA CYS A 301 5.06 12.18 16.88
C CYS A 301 5.83 13.19 16.01
N GLY A 302 7.10 13.45 16.35
CA GLY A 302 8.00 14.26 15.52
C GLY A 302 7.50 15.70 15.29
N THR A 303 7.58 16.19 14.05
CA THR A 303 7.17 17.57 13.70
C THR A 303 5.71 17.86 14.01
N SER A 304 4.82 16.87 13.88
CA SER A 304 3.39 17.02 14.24
C SER A 304 3.17 17.24 15.74
N TYR A 305 4.05 16.70 16.59
CA TYR A 305 4.02 17.01 18.03
C TYR A 305 4.34 18.49 18.28
N TYR A 306 5.32 19.07 17.58
CA TYR A 306 5.62 20.50 17.71
C TYR A 306 4.47 21.40 17.24
N ALA A 307 3.75 21.02 16.17
CA ALA A 307 2.53 21.72 15.78
C ALA A 307 1.46 21.66 16.89
N GLY A 308 1.30 20.50 17.55
CA GLY A 308 0.45 20.34 18.73
C GLY A 308 0.89 21.21 19.91
N CYS A 309 2.20 21.35 20.14
CA CYS A 309 2.74 22.25 21.16
C CYS A 309 2.40 23.72 20.88
N VAL A 310 2.45 24.17 19.62
CA VAL A 310 1.99 25.51 19.23
C VAL A 310 0.49 25.65 19.43
N GLY A 311 -0.29 24.67 18.94
CA GLY A 311 -1.74 24.65 19.09
C GLY A 311 -2.19 24.70 20.55
N ARG A 312 -1.43 24.08 21.48
CA ARG A 312 -1.68 24.15 22.92
C ARG A 312 -1.79 25.61 23.41
N TYR A 313 -0.88 26.49 23.00
CA TYR A 313 -0.92 27.91 23.40
C TYR A 313 -2.10 28.69 22.79
N ILE A 314 -2.72 28.17 21.73
CA ILE A 314 -3.89 28.79 21.09
C ILE A 314 -5.19 28.31 21.74
N PHE A 315 -5.23 27.06 22.20
CA PHE A 315 -6.39 26.47 22.88
C PHE A 315 -6.47 26.81 24.38
N GLU A 316 -5.34 27.06 25.04
CA GLU A 316 -5.25 27.55 26.44
C GLU A 316 -5.49 29.06 26.53
#